data_AF-A0A4V6KRK1-F1
#
_entry.id   AF-A0A4V6KRK1-F1
#
_cell.length_a   1.000
_cell.length_b   1.000
_cell.length_c   1.000
_cell.angle_alpha   90.00
_cell.angle_beta   90.00
_cell.angle_gamma   90.00
#
_symmetry.space_group_name_H-M   'P 1'
#
loop_
_entity.id
_entity.type
_entity.pdbx_description
1 polymer ?
#
loop_
_entity_poly.entity_id
_entity_poly.type
_entity_poly.pdbx_seq_one_letter_code
_entity_poly.pdbx_strand_id
1 'polypeptide(L)'
;MSSLSVFFSPISIAHISPEHGFLNSQLGNVIQAYEETFPVWEENEPPHLAIVGVEEDRASVNNNGAHRAPDAVRKHLYNLYQGDYKLNIVDLGNIKAGNTIQDTYVALKSVVEELVKANILPIIIGGGQDLTYAQYLGYQNLERKIELAIIDARFDLNQEQVENVALNSRSYVNHIILHQPDYLFNLNAIAYQTYLVSKESISMYDKLFFNATRVGLIAGKMDQSEPLIRAADMISFDIGAIRASEAPGNANAIPNGLYGDEACQLARYAGMSDKCTSIGFYELNPTFDPMEQTAMLVSQMIWCFIDGYYNRKHDTPLYPKSSYIIYRTTLENEEHELVFVKSKKSDRWWMQVPYFGSKSVNERYYLVPCRYEDYQLAVSGEMPDLWWKTHQKLQ
;
A
#
# COMPACT_ATOMS: atom_id res chain seq x y z
N MET A 1 10.16 -1.09 -23.10
CA MET A 1 9.48 0.15 -22.66
C MET A 1 8.50 0.72 -23.70
N SER A 2 8.74 0.64 -25.02
CA SER A 2 7.75 1.08 -26.04
C SER A 2 6.41 0.34 -25.98
N SER A 3 6.38 -0.87 -25.38
CA SER A 3 5.17 -1.68 -25.24
C SER A 3 4.16 -1.15 -24.22
N LEU A 4 4.57 -0.43 -23.16
CA LEU A 4 3.63 0.05 -22.14
C LEU A 4 2.77 1.21 -22.64
N SER A 5 3.32 2.05 -23.52
CA SER A 5 2.65 3.24 -24.06
C SER A 5 1.28 2.95 -24.67
N VAL A 6 1.04 1.72 -25.14
CA VAL A 6 -0.23 1.30 -25.76
C VAL A 6 -1.40 1.28 -24.78
N PHE A 7 -1.13 1.14 -23.46
CA PHE A 7 -2.16 1.13 -22.43
C PHE A 7 -2.56 2.53 -21.98
N PHE A 8 -1.67 3.52 -22.20
CA PHE A 8 -1.80 4.84 -21.63
C PHE A 8 -2.37 5.86 -22.60
N SER A 9 -3.18 6.74 -22.05
CA SER A 9 -3.54 8.01 -22.65
C SER A 9 -2.84 9.16 -21.95
N PRO A 10 -2.47 10.21 -22.70
CA PRO A 10 -1.81 11.36 -22.12
C PRO A 10 -2.75 12.15 -21.23
N ILE A 11 -2.17 12.91 -20.31
CA ILE A 11 -2.86 13.88 -19.47
C ILE A 11 -2.85 15.25 -20.13
N SER A 12 -3.85 16.08 -19.80
CA SER A 12 -3.92 17.47 -20.25
C SER A 12 -3.41 18.39 -19.14
N ILE A 13 -2.11 18.73 -19.16
CA ILE A 13 -1.56 19.69 -18.18
C ILE A 13 -2.28 21.03 -18.27
N ALA A 14 -2.63 21.47 -19.47
CA ALA A 14 -3.36 22.72 -19.69
C ALA A 14 -4.69 22.80 -18.89
N HIS A 15 -5.32 21.67 -18.58
CA HIS A 15 -6.56 21.64 -17.77
C HIS A 15 -6.31 21.66 -16.26
N ILE A 16 -5.10 21.34 -15.81
CA ILE A 16 -4.73 21.26 -14.39
C ILE A 16 -3.71 22.33 -13.96
N SER A 17 -3.07 23.00 -14.92
CA SER A 17 -2.08 24.06 -14.68
C SER A 17 -2.76 25.36 -14.24
N PRO A 18 -2.15 26.10 -13.29
CA PRO A 18 -2.51 27.49 -13.02
C PRO A 18 -2.38 28.38 -14.27
N GLU A 19 -3.08 29.51 -14.29
CA GLU A 19 -3.08 30.48 -15.41
C GLU A 19 -1.67 30.93 -15.84
N HIS A 20 -0.72 30.99 -14.90
CA HIS A 20 0.67 31.41 -15.13
C HIS A 20 1.67 30.23 -15.18
N GLY A 21 1.17 29.00 -15.30
CA GLY A 21 1.99 27.79 -15.23
C GLY A 21 2.43 27.45 -13.80
N PHE A 22 3.22 26.38 -13.67
CA PHE A 22 3.77 25.94 -12.40
C PHE A 22 5.06 26.68 -12.06
N LEU A 23 5.26 26.96 -10.77
CA LEU A 23 6.52 27.48 -10.23
C LEU A 23 7.58 26.37 -10.21
N ASN A 24 8.86 26.76 -10.23
CA ASN A 24 10.00 25.85 -10.37
C ASN A 24 10.00 24.66 -9.39
N SER A 25 9.53 24.90 -8.16
CA SER A 25 9.50 23.91 -7.07
C SER A 25 8.15 23.21 -6.91
N GLN A 26 7.15 23.52 -7.75
CA GLN A 26 5.89 22.79 -7.74
C GLN A 26 6.02 21.47 -8.49
N LEU A 27 5.33 20.43 -8.03
CA LEU A 27 5.39 19.09 -8.60
C LEU A 27 5.05 19.07 -10.09
N GLY A 28 4.12 19.91 -10.55
CA GLY A 28 3.76 20.02 -11.96
C GLY A 28 4.88 20.55 -12.87
N ASN A 29 5.90 21.21 -12.32
CA ASN A 29 7.11 21.60 -13.06
C ASN A 29 8.25 20.56 -12.96
N VAL A 30 8.19 19.68 -11.95
CA VAL A 30 9.28 18.75 -11.62
C VAL A 30 9.01 17.33 -12.16
N ILE A 31 7.75 16.91 -12.20
CA ILE A 31 7.33 15.61 -12.71
C ILE A 31 7.40 15.61 -14.24
N GLN A 32 8.05 14.59 -14.82
CA GLN A 32 8.01 14.37 -16.27
C GLN A 32 6.71 13.65 -16.65
N ALA A 33 5.78 14.39 -17.24
CA ALA A 33 4.45 13.91 -17.56
C ALA A 33 4.27 13.47 -19.02
N TYR A 34 3.39 12.48 -19.25
CA TYR A 34 2.92 12.11 -20.58
C TYR A 34 1.86 13.09 -21.09
N GLU A 35 2.27 14.05 -21.94
CA GLU A 35 1.36 14.99 -22.63
C GLU A 35 1.23 14.66 -24.13
N GLU A 36 2.34 14.76 -24.87
CA GLU A 36 2.39 14.44 -26.30
C GLU A 36 3.26 13.22 -26.56
N THR A 37 4.37 13.12 -25.83
CA THR A 37 5.35 12.04 -25.93
C THR A 37 5.39 11.22 -24.66
N PHE A 38 5.25 9.90 -24.79
CA PHE A 38 5.35 9.00 -23.65
C PHE A 38 6.75 9.11 -23.01
N PRO A 39 6.88 9.24 -21.67
CA PRO A 39 8.17 9.32 -20.99
C PRO A 39 9.06 8.11 -21.32
N VAL A 40 10.32 8.37 -21.62
CA VAL A 40 11.35 7.35 -21.88
C VAL A 40 12.56 7.66 -21.00
N TRP A 41 13.18 6.61 -20.47
CA TRP A 41 14.36 6.68 -19.62
C TRP A 41 15.37 5.59 -20.02
N GLU A 42 16.62 5.80 -19.64
CA GLU A 42 17.67 4.79 -19.80
C GLU A 42 17.56 3.71 -18.71
N GLU A 43 17.89 2.46 -19.03
CA GLU A 43 17.79 1.34 -18.07
C GLU A 43 18.70 1.52 -16.84
N ASN A 44 19.81 2.23 -16.98
CA ASN A 44 20.75 2.57 -15.91
C ASN A 44 20.31 3.77 -15.05
N GLU A 45 19.33 4.55 -15.49
CA GLU A 45 18.82 5.72 -14.75
C GLU A 45 17.27 5.73 -14.74
N PRO A 46 16.62 4.68 -14.19
CA PRO A 46 15.17 4.63 -14.15
C PRO A 46 14.61 5.69 -13.17
N PRO A 47 13.40 6.21 -13.43
CA PRO A 47 12.63 6.97 -12.46
C PRO A 47 12.47 6.23 -11.14
N HIS A 48 12.43 6.94 -10.03
CA HIS A 48 12.19 6.31 -8.73
C HIS A 48 10.72 5.89 -8.56
N LEU A 49 9.81 6.77 -9.02
CA LEU A 49 8.37 6.64 -8.85
C LEU A 49 7.67 6.87 -10.20
N ALA A 50 6.56 6.18 -10.42
CA ALA A 50 5.70 6.38 -11.59
C ALA A 50 4.25 6.60 -11.13
N ILE A 51 3.63 7.71 -11.53
CA ILE A 51 2.20 7.94 -11.33
C ILE A 51 1.44 7.21 -12.44
N VAL A 52 0.44 6.43 -12.05
CA VAL A 52 -0.42 5.63 -12.94
C VAL A 52 -1.88 5.91 -12.58
N GLY A 53 -2.59 6.60 -13.45
CA GLY A 53 -4.04 6.73 -13.33
C GLY A 53 -4.76 5.53 -13.94
N VAL A 54 -5.86 5.07 -13.35
CA VAL A 54 -6.67 3.98 -13.89
C VAL A 54 -8.13 4.41 -13.97
N GLU A 55 -8.64 4.55 -15.18
CA GLU A 55 -10.00 5.01 -15.44
C GLU A 55 -11.00 3.82 -15.45
N GLU A 56 -11.08 3.08 -14.35
CA GLU A 56 -11.96 1.91 -14.21
C GLU A 56 -12.74 1.92 -12.89
N ASP A 57 -14.07 1.85 -12.99
CA ASP A 57 -14.99 1.81 -11.86
C ASP A 57 -16.21 0.91 -12.11
N ARG A 58 -16.20 0.10 -13.18
CA ARG A 58 -17.37 -0.75 -13.51
C ARG A 58 -17.63 -1.82 -12.47
N ALA A 59 -16.63 -2.18 -11.67
CA ALA A 59 -16.74 -3.10 -10.55
C ALA A 59 -16.81 -2.38 -9.17
N SER A 60 -16.91 -1.05 -9.16
CA SER A 60 -17.17 -0.28 -7.93
C SER A 60 -18.62 -0.44 -7.49
N VAL A 61 -18.83 -1.00 -6.30
CA VAL A 61 -20.18 -1.18 -5.74
C VAL A 61 -20.71 0.14 -5.19
N ASN A 62 -21.80 0.64 -5.78
CA ASN A 62 -22.46 1.91 -5.43
C ASN A 62 -21.62 3.18 -5.58
N ASN A 63 -20.44 3.14 -6.22
CA ASN A 63 -19.53 4.29 -6.32
C ASN A 63 -19.16 4.66 -7.76
N ASN A 64 -20.13 4.60 -8.68
CA ASN A 64 -19.91 4.96 -10.08
C ASN A 64 -19.51 6.44 -10.24
N GLY A 65 -18.50 6.71 -11.06
CA GLY A 65 -17.84 8.00 -11.24
C GLY A 65 -16.40 8.04 -10.71
N ALA A 66 -15.94 6.99 -10.03
CA ALA A 66 -14.59 6.88 -9.46
C ALA A 66 -13.48 6.81 -10.54
N HIS A 67 -13.79 6.41 -11.78
CA HIS A 67 -12.83 6.44 -12.89
C HIS A 67 -12.27 7.85 -13.17
N ARG A 68 -12.92 8.92 -12.66
CA ARG A 68 -12.47 10.32 -12.79
C ARG A 68 -11.47 10.76 -11.70
N ALA A 69 -11.21 9.91 -10.72
CA ALA A 69 -10.27 10.18 -9.64
C ALA A 69 -8.86 10.59 -10.10
N PRO A 70 -8.24 9.94 -11.11
CA PRO A 70 -6.85 10.24 -11.47
C PRO A 70 -6.60 11.72 -11.74
N ASP A 71 -7.43 12.33 -12.60
CA ASP A 71 -7.25 13.72 -13.01
C ASP A 71 -7.67 14.71 -11.92
N ALA A 72 -8.70 14.37 -11.12
CA ALA A 72 -9.10 15.17 -9.96
C ALA A 72 -7.96 15.27 -8.93
N VAL A 73 -7.26 14.16 -8.66
CA VAL A 73 -6.11 14.16 -7.76
C VAL A 73 -4.94 14.94 -8.36
N ARG A 74 -4.62 14.71 -9.66
CA ARG A 74 -3.53 15.42 -10.34
C ARG A 74 -3.67 16.93 -10.28
N LYS A 75 -4.90 17.43 -10.43
CA LYS A 75 -5.24 18.86 -10.32
C LYS A 75 -4.67 19.49 -9.05
N HIS A 76 -4.75 18.80 -7.91
CA HIS A 76 -4.21 19.31 -6.66
C HIS A 76 -2.75 18.92 -6.45
N LEU A 77 -2.37 17.68 -6.79
CA LEU A 77 -1.02 17.17 -6.60
C LEU A 77 0.02 18.03 -7.30
N TYR A 78 -0.22 18.43 -8.55
CA TYR A 78 0.75 19.19 -9.35
C TYR A 78 0.99 20.60 -8.78
N ASN A 79 0.05 21.13 -8.00
CA ASN A 79 0.18 22.43 -7.34
C ASN A 79 0.99 22.38 -6.03
N LEU A 80 1.26 21.20 -5.48
CA LEU A 80 2.05 21.05 -4.26
C LEU A 80 3.53 21.31 -4.54
N TYR A 81 4.26 21.76 -3.53
CA TYR A 81 5.69 22.01 -3.60
C TYR A 81 6.48 20.74 -3.26
N GLN A 82 7.58 20.47 -3.94
CA GLN A 82 8.50 19.41 -3.54
C GLN A 82 9.14 19.72 -2.16
N GLY A 83 9.54 18.67 -1.44
CA GLY A 83 10.38 18.79 -0.26
C GLY A 83 11.85 19.06 -0.59
N ASP A 84 12.71 19.03 0.42
CA ASP A 84 14.16 19.28 0.28
C ASP A 84 14.91 18.02 -0.20
N TYR A 85 14.56 17.55 -1.40
CA TYR A 85 15.16 16.40 -2.06
C TYR A 85 14.97 16.49 -3.58
N LYS A 86 15.88 15.87 -4.34
CA LYS A 86 15.77 15.82 -5.81
C LYS A 86 14.79 14.74 -6.22
N LEU A 87 13.66 15.15 -6.79
CA LEU A 87 12.67 14.25 -7.36
C LEU A 87 13.15 13.67 -8.70
N ASN A 88 12.83 12.39 -8.90
CA ASN A 88 12.91 11.67 -10.17
C ASN A 88 11.61 10.86 -10.31
N ILE A 89 10.58 11.50 -10.87
CA ILE A 89 9.21 10.97 -10.96
C ILE A 89 8.71 11.17 -12.38
N VAL A 90 8.08 10.13 -12.93
CA VAL A 90 7.33 10.20 -14.18
C VAL A 90 5.84 10.07 -13.91
N ASP A 91 5.01 10.73 -14.72
CA ASP A 91 3.57 10.48 -14.80
C ASP A 91 3.27 9.84 -16.14
N LEU A 92 2.88 8.57 -16.11
CA LEU A 92 2.65 7.78 -17.32
C LEU A 92 1.27 8.06 -17.93
N GLY A 93 0.44 8.88 -17.27
CA GLY A 93 -0.92 9.20 -17.70
C GLY A 93 -1.95 8.20 -17.19
N ASN A 94 -3.00 7.96 -17.99
CA ASN A 94 -4.15 7.15 -17.61
C ASN A 94 -4.26 5.87 -18.42
N ILE A 95 -4.32 4.72 -17.74
CA ILE A 95 -4.84 3.49 -18.31
C ILE A 95 -6.34 3.66 -18.55
N LYS A 96 -6.75 3.63 -19.81
CA LYS A 96 -8.17 3.70 -20.19
C LYS A 96 -8.86 2.38 -19.87
N ALA A 97 -10.13 2.44 -19.46
CA ALA A 97 -10.97 1.25 -19.39
C ALA A 97 -10.93 0.49 -20.72
N GLY A 98 -10.56 -0.78 -20.67
CA GLY A 98 -10.62 -1.67 -21.82
C GLY A 98 -12.06 -2.02 -22.19
N ASN A 99 -12.23 -2.77 -23.28
CA ASN A 99 -13.57 -3.22 -23.71
C ASN A 99 -14.28 -3.98 -22.59
N THR A 100 -13.53 -4.83 -21.87
CA THR A 100 -13.96 -5.51 -20.66
C THR A 100 -13.15 -5.05 -19.45
N ILE A 101 -13.68 -5.28 -18.24
CA ILE A 101 -12.97 -5.00 -16.98
C ILE A 101 -11.67 -5.82 -16.92
N GLN A 102 -11.71 -7.05 -17.43
CA GLN A 102 -10.55 -7.94 -17.48
C GLN A 102 -9.42 -7.37 -18.36
N ASP A 103 -9.73 -6.67 -19.45
CA ASP A 103 -8.73 -6.01 -20.28
C ASP A 103 -7.99 -4.92 -19.49
N THR A 104 -8.72 -4.13 -18.69
CA THR A 104 -8.12 -3.14 -17.78
C THR A 104 -7.23 -3.82 -16.75
N TYR A 105 -7.68 -4.94 -16.15
CA TYR A 105 -6.87 -5.68 -15.17
C TYR A 105 -5.58 -6.23 -15.78
N VAL A 106 -5.62 -6.71 -17.02
CA VAL A 106 -4.42 -7.17 -17.73
C VAL A 106 -3.47 -5.99 -17.98
N ALA A 107 -3.99 -4.84 -18.40
CA ALA A 107 -3.18 -3.64 -18.60
C ALA A 107 -2.49 -3.20 -17.30
N LEU A 108 -3.24 -3.06 -16.20
CA LEU A 108 -2.69 -2.66 -14.90
C LEU A 108 -1.70 -3.70 -14.37
N LYS A 109 -2.01 -5.00 -14.48
CA LYS A 109 -1.08 -6.09 -14.15
C LYS A 109 0.25 -5.91 -14.87
N SER A 110 0.23 -5.76 -16.20
CA SER A 110 1.43 -5.63 -17.02
C SER A 110 2.24 -4.38 -16.67
N VAL A 111 1.56 -3.26 -16.41
CA VAL A 111 2.21 -2.02 -15.97
C VAL A 111 2.91 -2.22 -14.62
N VAL A 112 2.23 -2.78 -13.61
CA VAL A 112 2.82 -3.01 -12.29
C VAL A 112 3.98 -3.98 -12.37
N GLU A 113 3.85 -5.08 -13.13
CA GLU A 113 4.92 -6.07 -13.32
C GLU A 113 6.19 -5.44 -13.90
N GLU A 114 6.06 -4.67 -14.99
CA GLU A 114 7.20 -4.05 -15.67
C GLU A 114 7.86 -2.97 -14.79
N LEU A 115 7.07 -2.13 -14.12
CA LEU A 115 7.60 -1.07 -13.25
C LEU A 115 8.33 -1.66 -12.03
N VAL A 116 7.74 -2.64 -11.35
CA VAL A 116 8.36 -3.27 -10.18
C VAL A 116 9.63 -4.01 -10.58
N LYS A 117 9.66 -4.71 -11.73
CA LYS A 117 10.89 -5.34 -12.27
C LYS A 117 12.01 -4.33 -12.54
N ALA A 118 11.64 -3.13 -12.98
CA ALA A 118 12.57 -2.03 -13.23
C ALA A 118 12.95 -1.25 -11.95
N ASN A 119 12.52 -1.69 -10.76
CA ASN A 119 12.65 -0.98 -9.49
C ASN A 119 12.03 0.44 -9.49
N ILE A 120 10.98 0.64 -10.29
CA ILE A 120 10.17 1.85 -10.34
C ILE A 120 8.91 1.59 -9.52
N LEU A 121 8.62 2.42 -8.52
CA LEU A 121 7.47 2.21 -7.64
C LEU A 121 6.21 2.88 -8.26
N PRO A 122 5.18 2.11 -8.68
CA PRO A 122 3.93 2.67 -9.14
C PRO A 122 3.10 3.24 -7.98
N ILE A 123 2.71 4.51 -8.13
CA ILE A 123 1.67 5.19 -7.35
C ILE A 123 0.41 5.19 -8.20
N ILE A 124 -0.52 4.29 -7.86
CA ILE A 124 -1.76 4.07 -8.61
C ILE A 124 -2.86 4.97 -8.06
N ILE A 125 -3.59 5.64 -8.95
CA ILE A 125 -4.74 6.47 -8.60
C ILE A 125 -5.98 5.94 -9.32
N GLY A 126 -7.02 5.65 -8.55
CA GLY A 126 -8.36 5.30 -9.03
C GLY A 126 -8.51 3.86 -9.53
N GLY A 127 -9.68 3.48 -10.05
CA GLY A 127 -10.99 3.97 -9.62
C GLY A 127 -11.47 3.08 -8.47
N GLY A 128 -12.17 2.00 -8.80
CA GLY A 128 -12.63 1.03 -7.80
C GLY A 128 -11.51 0.27 -7.11
N GLN A 129 -11.73 -0.12 -5.85
CA GLN A 129 -10.73 -0.87 -5.08
C GLN A 129 -10.51 -2.30 -5.58
N ASP A 130 -11.39 -2.82 -6.44
CA ASP A 130 -11.19 -4.08 -7.16
C ASP A 130 -9.85 -4.13 -7.93
N LEU A 131 -9.35 -2.97 -8.36
CA LEU A 131 -8.04 -2.82 -8.99
C LEU A 131 -6.87 -3.25 -8.09
N THR A 132 -7.08 -3.35 -6.77
CA THR A 132 -6.13 -4.00 -5.85
C THR A 132 -5.81 -5.42 -6.30
N TYR A 133 -6.78 -6.17 -6.84
CA TYR A 133 -6.52 -7.49 -7.38
C TYR A 133 -5.58 -7.43 -8.59
N ALA A 134 -5.80 -6.50 -9.53
CA ALA A 134 -4.93 -6.33 -10.69
C ALA A 134 -3.52 -5.84 -10.31
N GLN A 135 -3.40 -4.97 -9.31
CA GLN A 135 -2.11 -4.58 -8.72
C GLN A 135 -1.40 -5.81 -8.10
N TYR A 136 -2.12 -6.66 -7.37
CA TYR A 136 -1.59 -7.93 -6.82
C TYR A 136 -1.11 -8.85 -7.94
N LEU A 137 -1.87 -9.02 -9.02
CA LEU A 137 -1.47 -9.82 -10.18
C LEU A 137 -0.15 -9.38 -10.82
N GLY A 138 0.24 -8.11 -10.69
CA GLY A 138 1.53 -7.61 -11.18
C GLY A 138 2.75 -8.27 -10.50
N TYR A 139 2.55 -8.88 -9.33
CA TYR A 139 3.60 -9.57 -8.58
C TYR A 139 3.74 -11.05 -8.94
N GLN A 140 2.78 -11.61 -9.68
CA GLN A 140 2.67 -13.04 -9.96
C GLN A 140 3.96 -13.67 -10.54
N ASN A 141 4.68 -12.91 -11.37
CA ASN A 141 5.87 -13.40 -12.09
C ASN A 141 7.20 -12.93 -11.44
N LEU A 142 7.18 -12.44 -10.19
CA LEU A 142 8.37 -11.94 -9.49
C LEU A 142 9.07 -13.01 -8.63
N GLU A 143 8.64 -14.27 -8.73
CA GLU A 143 9.22 -15.43 -8.02
C GLU A 143 9.35 -15.26 -6.50
N ARG A 144 8.51 -14.40 -5.91
CA ARG A 144 8.49 -14.14 -4.46
C ARG A 144 7.05 -13.98 -3.99
N LYS A 145 6.78 -14.47 -2.78
CA LYS A 145 5.55 -14.13 -2.08
C LYS A 145 5.65 -12.70 -1.54
N ILE A 146 4.53 -12.00 -1.48
CA ILE A 146 4.45 -10.62 -1.00
C ILE A 146 3.56 -10.47 0.22
N GLU A 147 3.84 -9.44 1.01
CA GLU A 147 2.93 -8.95 2.03
C GLU A 147 2.09 -7.79 1.50
N LEU A 148 0.78 -7.90 1.70
CA LEU A 148 -0.19 -6.87 1.34
C LEU A 148 -0.70 -6.17 2.60
N ALA A 149 -0.68 -4.85 2.62
CA ALA A 149 -1.44 -4.04 3.58
C ALA A 149 -2.64 -3.37 2.90
N ILE A 150 -3.82 -3.54 3.51
CA ILE A 150 -5.07 -2.93 3.09
C ILE A 150 -5.48 -1.96 4.20
N ILE A 151 -5.54 -0.67 3.87
CA ILE A 151 -6.03 0.38 4.78
C ILE A 151 -7.47 0.68 4.37
N ASP A 152 -8.41 0.21 5.18
CA ASP A 152 -9.84 0.18 4.85
C ASP A 152 -10.71 0.11 6.11
N ALA A 153 -11.92 0.65 6.04
CA ALA A 153 -12.93 0.47 7.07
C ALA A 153 -13.55 -0.94 7.06
N ARG A 154 -13.42 -1.70 5.95
CA ARG A 154 -13.97 -3.05 5.74
C ARG A 154 -12.88 -4.05 5.34
N PHE A 155 -13.25 -5.32 5.22
CA PHE A 155 -12.37 -6.37 4.70
C PHE A 155 -12.63 -6.72 3.23
N ASP A 156 -13.73 -6.22 2.67
CA ASP A 156 -14.19 -6.48 1.29
C ASP A 156 -14.05 -7.95 0.88
N LEU A 157 -14.59 -8.79 1.77
CA LEU A 157 -14.65 -10.22 1.68
C LEU A 157 -16.08 -10.71 1.83
N ASN A 158 -16.58 -11.41 0.81
CA ASN A 158 -17.90 -12.03 0.80
C ASN A 158 -17.80 -13.48 1.29
N GLN A 159 -18.75 -13.90 2.15
CA GLN A 159 -18.72 -15.19 2.84
C GLN A 159 -19.79 -16.16 2.39
N GLU A 160 -20.85 -15.68 1.73
CA GLU A 160 -22.01 -16.51 1.44
C GLU A 160 -21.80 -17.38 0.18
N GLN A 161 -20.92 -16.96 -0.74
CA GLN A 161 -20.68 -17.65 -2.02
C GLN A 161 -19.21 -17.64 -2.48
N VAL A 162 -18.28 -17.93 -1.57
CA VAL A 162 -16.81 -17.78 -1.73
C VAL A 162 -16.24 -18.25 -3.08
N GLU A 163 -16.71 -19.38 -3.64
CA GLU A 163 -16.18 -19.94 -4.90
C GLU A 163 -16.73 -19.30 -6.18
N ASN A 164 -17.85 -18.59 -6.12
CA ASN A 164 -18.51 -17.97 -7.29
C ASN A 164 -18.77 -16.46 -7.11
N VAL A 165 -18.05 -15.80 -6.20
CA VAL A 165 -18.22 -14.36 -5.99
C VAL A 165 -17.68 -13.60 -7.20
N ALA A 166 -18.54 -12.81 -7.85
CA ALA A 166 -18.09 -11.87 -8.87
C ALA A 166 -17.04 -10.90 -8.27
N LEU A 167 -15.93 -10.71 -8.97
CA LEU A 167 -14.87 -9.77 -8.58
C LEU A 167 -15.38 -8.33 -8.65
N ASN A 168 -15.43 -7.65 -7.52
CA ASN A 168 -15.81 -6.26 -7.37
C ASN A 168 -15.15 -5.62 -6.13
N SER A 169 -15.39 -4.32 -5.90
CA SER A 169 -14.76 -3.59 -4.79
C SER A 169 -15.15 -4.10 -3.39
N ARG A 170 -16.13 -5.01 -3.25
CA ARG A 170 -16.56 -5.65 -1.99
C ARG A 170 -16.13 -7.12 -1.86
N SER A 171 -15.42 -7.67 -2.85
CA SER A 171 -15.07 -9.09 -2.89
C SER A 171 -13.65 -9.37 -3.39
N TYR A 172 -12.88 -8.36 -3.77
CA TYR A 172 -11.56 -8.55 -4.36
C TYR A 172 -10.58 -9.29 -3.44
N VAL A 173 -10.76 -9.19 -2.11
CA VAL A 173 -9.95 -9.93 -1.14
C VAL A 173 -10.17 -11.44 -1.24
N ASN A 174 -11.40 -11.90 -1.56
CA ASN A 174 -11.63 -13.32 -1.86
C ASN A 174 -10.74 -13.79 -3.01
N HIS A 175 -10.67 -13.00 -4.08
CA HIS A 175 -9.89 -13.33 -5.27
C HIS A 175 -8.40 -13.36 -5.00
N ILE A 176 -7.89 -12.48 -4.13
CA ILE A 176 -6.49 -12.50 -3.68
C ILE A 176 -6.19 -13.77 -2.87
N ILE A 177 -7.01 -14.08 -1.86
CA ILE A 177 -6.79 -15.23 -0.96
C ILE A 177 -6.89 -16.56 -1.71
N LEU A 178 -7.80 -16.67 -2.68
CA LEU A 178 -8.03 -17.90 -3.44
C LEU A 178 -7.18 -18.00 -4.70
N HIS A 179 -6.38 -16.97 -5.01
CA HIS A 179 -5.61 -16.93 -6.25
C HIS A 179 -4.62 -18.10 -6.33
N GLN A 180 -4.48 -18.67 -7.53
CA GLN A 180 -3.48 -19.71 -7.82
C GLN A 180 -2.68 -19.34 -9.07
N PRO A 181 -1.33 -19.42 -9.04
CA PRO A 181 -0.49 -19.86 -7.91
C PRO A 181 -0.50 -18.86 -6.73
N ASP A 182 -0.35 -19.36 -5.50
CA ASP A 182 -0.31 -18.50 -4.31
C ASP A 182 1.05 -17.78 -4.16
N TYR A 183 0.99 -16.45 -4.22
CA TYR A 183 2.11 -15.55 -3.91
C TYR A 183 1.74 -14.50 -2.84
N LEU A 184 0.72 -14.76 -2.04
CA LEU A 184 0.42 -13.99 -0.84
C LEU A 184 1.13 -14.63 0.36
N PHE A 185 2.08 -13.92 0.96
CA PHE A 185 2.69 -14.35 2.22
C PHE A 185 1.84 -13.95 3.41
N ASN A 186 1.33 -12.72 3.41
CA ASN A 186 0.60 -12.15 4.53
C ASN A 186 -0.37 -11.05 4.07
N LEU A 187 -1.47 -10.91 4.81
CA LEU A 187 -2.43 -9.83 4.65
C LEU A 187 -2.55 -9.05 5.96
N ASN A 188 -2.46 -7.73 5.86
CA ASN A 188 -2.58 -6.81 6.98
C ASN A 188 -3.77 -5.87 6.74
N ALA A 189 -4.91 -6.12 7.38
CA ALA A 189 -6.04 -5.20 7.37
C ALA A 189 -5.87 -4.14 8.46
N ILE A 190 -5.90 -2.87 8.11
CA ILE A 190 -5.61 -1.74 8.99
C ILE A 190 -6.78 -0.76 8.93
N ALA A 191 -7.16 -0.20 10.09
CA ALA A 191 -8.23 0.78 10.25
C ALA A 191 -9.66 0.24 10.05
N TYR A 192 -9.86 -1.08 10.09
CA TYR A 192 -11.21 -1.64 9.95
C TYR A 192 -12.12 -1.22 11.11
N GLN A 193 -13.42 -1.19 10.86
CA GLN A 193 -14.44 -0.85 11.85
C GLN A 193 -15.25 -2.10 12.18
N THR A 194 -15.20 -2.55 13.44
CA THR A 194 -15.77 -3.85 13.87
C THR A 194 -17.25 -4.02 13.51
N TYR A 195 -18.03 -2.95 13.47
CA TYR A 195 -19.46 -3.02 13.10
C TYR A 195 -19.71 -3.09 11.58
N LEU A 196 -18.68 -2.95 10.74
CA LEU A 196 -18.76 -3.11 9.29
C LEU A 196 -18.17 -4.45 8.81
N VAL A 197 -17.65 -5.26 9.72
CA VAL A 197 -16.96 -6.52 9.43
C VAL A 197 -17.62 -7.64 10.23
N SER A 198 -17.98 -8.74 9.56
CA SER A 198 -18.61 -9.89 10.24
C SER A 198 -17.61 -10.64 11.14
N LYS A 199 -18.12 -11.34 12.16
CA LYS A 199 -17.27 -12.12 13.09
C LYS A 199 -16.56 -13.26 12.37
N GLU A 200 -17.22 -13.83 11.39
CA GLU A 200 -16.72 -14.88 10.52
C GLU A 200 -15.51 -14.39 9.72
N SER A 201 -15.49 -13.10 9.35
CA SER A 201 -14.41 -12.48 8.56
C SER A 201 -13.16 -12.31 9.43
N ILE A 202 -13.38 -11.84 10.65
CA ILE A 202 -12.33 -11.75 11.69
C ILE A 202 -11.78 -13.14 11.98
N SER A 203 -12.64 -14.14 12.19
CA SER A 203 -12.22 -15.51 12.44
C SER A 203 -11.45 -16.13 11.27
N MET A 204 -11.81 -15.79 10.03
CA MET A 204 -11.08 -16.24 8.85
C MET A 204 -9.65 -15.64 8.83
N TYR A 205 -9.50 -14.35 9.12
CA TYR A 205 -8.18 -13.71 9.25
C TYR A 205 -7.34 -14.41 10.32
N ASP A 206 -7.90 -14.70 11.49
CA ASP A 206 -7.20 -15.40 12.56
C ASP A 206 -6.76 -16.82 12.14
N LYS A 207 -7.65 -17.58 11.48
CA LYS A 207 -7.35 -18.94 10.98
C LYS A 207 -6.27 -18.97 9.90
N LEU A 208 -6.20 -17.92 9.07
CA LEU A 208 -5.16 -17.75 8.04
C LEU A 208 -3.91 -17.07 8.59
N PHE A 209 -3.86 -16.79 9.91
CA PHE A 209 -2.76 -16.10 10.58
C PHE A 209 -2.44 -14.71 9.98
N PHE A 210 -3.46 -14.05 9.43
CA PHE A 210 -3.39 -12.67 8.96
C PHE A 210 -3.55 -11.69 10.12
N ASN A 211 -3.19 -10.43 9.86
CA ASN A 211 -3.27 -9.35 10.84
C ASN A 211 -4.48 -8.48 10.55
N ALA A 212 -5.23 -8.12 11.60
CA ALA A 212 -6.36 -7.21 11.50
C ALA A 212 -6.33 -6.21 12.67
N THR A 213 -6.16 -4.94 12.35
CA THR A 213 -6.08 -3.86 13.34
C THR A 213 -7.24 -2.89 13.16
N ARG A 214 -8.13 -2.83 14.16
CA ARG A 214 -9.29 -1.92 14.13
C ARG A 214 -8.86 -0.47 14.32
N VAL A 215 -9.59 0.47 13.73
CA VAL A 215 -9.29 1.92 13.83
C VAL A 215 -9.13 2.40 15.28
N GLY A 216 -9.96 1.89 16.21
CA GLY A 216 -9.92 2.29 17.61
C GLY A 216 -8.65 1.88 18.38
N LEU A 217 -7.82 0.98 17.84
CA LEU A 217 -6.51 0.63 18.44
C LEU A 217 -5.39 1.57 17.97
N ILE A 218 -5.55 2.17 16.79
CA ILE A 218 -4.52 3.00 16.16
C ILE A 218 -4.84 4.49 16.25
N ALA A 219 -6.10 4.88 16.47
CA ALA A 219 -6.52 6.27 16.59
C ALA A 219 -5.65 7.03 17.62
N GLY A 220 -5.02 8.13 17.18
CA GLY A 220 -4.06 8.90 17.97
C GLY A 220 -2.73 8.19 18.30
N LYS A 221 -2.49 6.99 17.77
CA LYS A 221 -1.30 6.14 17.97
C LYS A 221 -0.91 5.43 16.67
N MET A 222 -0.75 6.20 15.58
CA MET A 222 -0.46 5.66 14.25
C MET A 222 0.86 4.87 14.19
N ASP A 223 1.78 5.11 15.11
CA ASP A 223 2.97 4.28 15.30
C ASP A 223 2.66 2.79 15.56
N GLN A 224 1.44 2.44 15.97
CA GLN A 224 0.98 1.05 16.13
C GLN A 224 0.82 0.32 14.80
N SER A 225 0.50 1.03 13.70
CA SER A 225 0.37 0.44 12.37
C SER A 225 1.66 0.51 11.54
N GLU A 226 2.66 1.28 11.97
CA GLU A 226 3.94 1.42 11.25
C GLU A 226 4.60 0.07 10.92
N PRO A 227 4.70 -0.92 11.83
CA PRO A 227 5.36 -2.17 11.51
C PRO A 227 4.60 -2.99 10.46
N LEU A 228 3.26 -2.97 10.51
CA LEU A 228 2.40 -3.68 9.55
C LEU A 228 2.54 -3.08 8.15
N ILE A 229 2.62 -1.74 8.07
CA ILE A 229 2.84 -1.02 6.81
C ILE A 229 4.27 -1.22 6.30
N ARG A 230 5.26 -1.17 7.18
CA ARG A 230 6.67 -1.40 6.83
C ARG A 230 6.95 -2.83 6.36
N ALA A 231 6.16 -3.79 6.83
CA ALA A 231 6.26 -5.18 6.38
C ALA A 231 5.69 -5.41 4.98
N ALA A 232 4.85 -4.50 4.46
CA ALA A 232 4.16 -4.68 3.20
C ALA A 232 5.04 -4.35 1.97
N ASP A 233 5.01 -5.23 0.96
CA ASP A 233 5.53 -4.96 -0.38
C ASP A 233 4.50 -4.14 -1.17
N MET A 234 3.22 -4.45 -0.98
CA MET A 234 2.10 -3.85 -1.70
C MET A 234 1.12 -3.19 -0.72
N ILE A 235 0.65 -1.99 -1.05
CA ILE A 235 -0.30 -1.25 -0.23
C ILE A 235 -1.52 -0.86 -1.06
N SER A 236 -2.71 -1.11 -0.53
CA SER A 236 -3.99 -0.62 -1.05
C SER A 236 -4.66 0.26 0.00
N PHE A 237 -4.99 1.48 -0.39
CA PHE A 237 -5.62 2.47 0.48
C PHE A 237 -7.01 2.82 -0.08
N ASP A 238 -8.08 2.41 0.59
CA ASP A 238 -9.43 2.89 0.33
C ASP A 238 -9.67 4.17 1.11
N ILE A 239 -10.05 5.24 0.43
CA ILE A 239 -10.42 6.50 1.09
C ILE A 239 -11.61 6.34 2.06
N GLY A 240 -12.42 5.29 1.93
CA GLY A 240 -13.49 4.90 2.84
C GLY A 240 -13.01 4.52 4.24
N ALA A 241 -11.70 4.31 4.45
CA ALA A 241 -11.09 4.25 5.77
C ALA A 241 -11.14 5.60 6.52
N ILE A 242 -11.25 6.70 5.78
CA ILE A 242 -11.22 8.08 6.26
C ILE A 242 -12.66 8.54 6.49
N ARG A 243 -12.89 9.26 7.59
CA ARG A 243 -14.23 9.74 7.93
C ARG A 243 -14.75 10.75 6.90
N ALA A 244 -16.05 10.71 6.63
CA ALA A 244 -16.71 11.54 5.62
C ALA A 244 -16.54 13.05 5.81
N SER A 245 -16.31 13.54 7.04
CA SER A 245 -16.03 14.96 7.28
C SER A 245 -14.67 15.42 6.75
N GLU A 246 -13.72 14.49 6.54
CA GLU A 246 -12.39 14.75 5.96
C GLU A 246 -12.33 14.31 4.49
N ALA A 247 -13.01 13.22 4.13
CA ALA A 247 -13.01 12.59 2.82
C ALA A 247 -14.44 12.26 2.32
N PRO A 248 -15.29 13.26 2.00
CA PRO A 248 -16.66 13.03 1.57
C PRO A 248 -16.80 12.38 0.18
N GLY A 249 -15.73 12.40 -0.64
CA GLY A 249 -15.68 11.99 -2.03
C GLY A 249 -15.78 10.49 -2.28
N ASN A 250 -16.74 9.82 -1.67
CA ASN A 250 -17.10 8.42 -1.89
C ASN A 250 -18.61 8.28 -1.65
N ALA A 251 -19.35 7.65 -2.55
CA ALA A 251 -20.78 7.43 -2.36
C ALA A 251 -21.11 6.57 -1.12
N ASN A 252 -20.14 5.75 -0.68
CA ASN A 252 -20.21 4.90 0.48
C ASN A 252 -19.54 5.51 1.72
N ALA A 253 -19.24 6.82 1.73
CA ALA A 253 -18.57 7.48 2.84
C ALA A 253 -19.34 7.33 4.16
N ILE A 254 -18.61 7.16 5.26
CA ILE A 254 -19.15 6.89 6.60
C ILE A 254 -18.65 7.92 7.61
N PRO A 255 -19.40 8.22 8.69
CA PRO A 255 -19.09 9.33 9.58
C PRO A 255 -17.85 9.11 10.45
N ASN A 256 -17.41 7.87 10.64
CA ASN A 256 -16.26 7.52 11.48
C ASN A 256 -15.16 6.91 10.62
N GLY A 257 -13.91 7.06 11.06
CA GLY A 257 -12.73 6.60 10.34
C GLY A 257 -11.50 7.37 10.81
N LEU A 258 -10.43 7.25 10.04
CA LEU A 258 -9.21 8.03 10.22
C LEU A 258 -9.49 9.53 10.02
N TYR A 259 -8.72 10.37 10.71
CA TYR A 259 -8.57 11.77 10.34
C TYR A 259 -7.66 11.92 9.11
N GLY A 260 -7.74 13.05 8.40
CA GLY A 260 -6.94 13.28 7.20
C GLY A 260 -5.43 13.31 7.47
N ASP A 261 -5.00 13.85 8.61
CA ASP A 261 -3.60 13.87 9.05
C ASP A 261 -3.10 12.47 9.42
N GLU A 262 -3.93 11.65 10.07
CA GLU A 262 -3.63 10.24 10.33
C GLU A 262 -3.46 9.46 9.02
N ALA A 263 -4.34 9.67 8.03
CA ALA A 263 -4.23 9.05 6.72
C ALA A 263 -2.92 9.46 5.99
N CYS A 264 -2.55 10.73 6.05
CA CYS A 264 -1.27 11.23 5.54
C CYS A 264 -0.08 10.59 6.27
N GLN A 265 -0.17 10.39 7.59
CA GLN A 265 0.87 9.72 8.37
C GLN A 265 1.04 8.25 7.96
N LEU A 266 -0.05 7.52 7.72
CA LEU A 266 0.02 6.14 7.22
C LEU A 266 0.64 6.07 5.81
N ALA A 267 0.25 6.99 4.92
CA ALA A 267 0.86 7.10 3.59
C ALA A 267 2.35 7.44 3.68
N ARG A 268 2.76 8.25 4.65
CA ARG A 268 4.17 8.54 4.91
C ARG A 268 4.95 7.32 5.40
N TYR A 269 4.38 6.51 6.31
CA TYR A 269 4.99 5.25 6.73
C TYR A 269 5.17 4.27 5.57
N ALA A 270 4.18 4.20 4.68
CA ALA A 270 4.26 3.44 3.44
C ALA A 270 5.45 3.90 2.58
N GLY A 271 5.61 5.21 2.39
CA GLY A 271 6.75 5.78 1.68
C GLY A 271 8.08 5.42 2.32
N MET A 272 8.20 5.53 3.64
CA MET A 272 9.42 5.24 4.41
C MET A 272 9.80 3.75 4.47
N SER A 273 8.92 2.85 4.04
CA SER A 273 9.19 1.42 4.00
C SER A 273 10.18 1.10 2.89
N ASP A 274 11.35 0.56 3.25
CA ASP A 274 12.33 0.06 2.27
C ASP A 274 11.81 -1.17 1.49
N LYS A 275 10.72 -1.80 1.94
CA LYS A 275 10.10 -2.99 1.35
C LYS A 275 8.97 -2.67 0.38
N CYS A 276 8.28 -1.54 0.56
CA CYS A 276 7.15 -1.16 -0.29
C CYS A 276 7.62 -0.90 -1.73
N THR A 277 7.03 -1.64 -2.67
CA THR A 277 7.28 -1.58 -4.11
C THR A 277 6.06 -1.16 -4.94
N SER A 278 4.88 -0.98 -4.35
CA SER A 278 3.74 -0.32 -5.02
C SER A 278 2.70 0.17 -4.00
N ILE A 279 2.00 1.24 -4.33
CA ILE A 279 0.85 1.75 -3.56
C ILE A 279 -0.29 2.17 -4.48
N GLY A 280 -1.54 1.89 -4.08
CA GLY A 280 -2.73 2.38 -4.76
C GLY A 280 -3.68 3.14 -3.84
N PHE A 281 -4.29 4.20 -4.37
CA PHE A 281 -5.32 5.00 -3.71
C PHE A 281 -6.63 4.86 -4.49
N TYR A 282 -7.65 4.30 -3.85
CA TYR A 282 -8.88 3.83 -4.50
C TYR A 282 -10.14 4.49 -3.93
N GLU A 283 -11.24 4.33 -4.66
CA GLU A 283 -12.62 4.71 -4.28
C GLU A 283 -12.89 6.21 -4.13
N LEU A 284 -11.94 7.08 -4.48
CA LEU A 284 -12.23 8.49 -4.71
C LEU A 284 -13.22 8.63 -5.87
N ASN A 285 -14.30 9.34 -5.62
CA ASN A 285 -15.32 9.66 -6.60
C ASN A 285 -15.58 11.17 -6.58
N PRO A 286 -15.03 11.91 -7.57
CA PRO A 286 -15.22 13.36 -7.66
C PRO A 286 -16.68 13.81 -7.72
N THR A 287 -17.61 12.93 -8.09
CA THR A 287 -19.07 13.22 -8.09
C THR A 287 -19.59 13.58 -6.70
N PHE A 288 -19.01 12.97 -5.66
CA PHE A 288 -19.43 13.12 -4.27
C PHE A 288 -18.47 13.99 -3.46
N ASP A 289 -17.55 14.70 -4.13
CA ASP A 289 -16.46 15.43 -3.47
C ASP A 289 -16.69 16.96 -3.49
N PRO A 290 -17.51 17.50 -2.57
CA PRO A 290 -17.74 18.94 -2.51
C PRO A 290 -16.43 19.68 -2.30
N MET A 291 -16.24 20.75 -3.08
CA MET A 291 -15.01 21.56 -3.04
C MET A 291 -13.72 20.78 -3.33
N GLU A 292 -13.82 19.57 -3.91
CA GLU A 292 -12.69 18.70 -4.23
C GLU A 292 -11.84 18.35 -2.99
N GLN A 293 -12.46 18.34 -1.80
CA GLN A 293 -11.78 18.16 -0.51
C GLN A 293 -11.02 16.84 -0.44
N THR A 294 -11.62 15.76 -0.93
CA THR A 294 -11.03 14.42 -0.90
C THR A 294 -9.93 14.29 -1.93
N ALA A 295 -10.10 14.87 -3.12
CA ALA A 295 -9.04 14.95 -4.12
C ALA A 295 -7.81 15.72 -3.59
N MET A 296 -8.03 16.82 -2.86
CA MET A 296 -6.96 17.54 -2.14
C MET A 296 -6.30 16.65 -1.09
N LEU A 297 -7.07 15.95 -0.26
CA LEU A 297 -6.52 15.06 0.77
C LEU A 297 -5.70 13.92 0.17
N VAL A 298 -6.20 13.24 -0.87
CA VAL A 298 -5.46 12.17 -1.57
C VAL A 298 -4.17 12.74 -2.19
N SER A 299 -4.19 13.95 -2.73
CA SER A 299 -2.97 14.60 -3.23
C SER A 299 -1.93 14.83 -2.12
N GLN A 300 -2.36 15.18 -0.91
CA GLN A 300 -1.49 15.33 0.26
C GLN A 300 -0.99 13.98 0.78
N MET A 301 -1.82 12.94 0.74
CA MET A 301 -1.40 11.57 1.07
C MET A 301 -0.31 11.07 0.12
N ILE A 302 -0.48 11.28 -1.20
CA ILE A 302 0.54 10.98 -2.19
C ILE A 302 1.81 11.80 -1.94
N TRP A 303 1.67 13.09 -1.63
CA TRP A 303 2.82 13.93 -1.26
C TRP A 303 3.56 13.39 -0.04
N CYS A 304 2.85 13.00 1.02
CA CYS A 304 3.42 12.40 2.22
C CYS A 304 4.09 11.05 1.94
N PHE A 305 3.53 10.25 1.03
CA PHE A 305 4.17 9.03 0.54
C PHE A 305 5.49 9.34 -0.18
N ILE A 306 5.49 10.33 -1.08
CA ILE A 306 6.71 10.78 -1.78
C ILE A 306 7.76 11.27 -0.77
N ASP A 307 7.39 12.12 0.19
CA ASP A 307 8.28 12.55 1.27
C ASP A 307 8.85 11.36 2.04
N GLY A 308 8.00 10.40 2.40
CA GLY A 308 8.42 9.16 3.06
C GLY A 308 9.44 8.37 2.22
N TYR A 309 9.21 8.23 0.91
CA TYR A 309 10.10 7.52 -0.01
C TYR A 309 11.50 8.12 -0.04
N TYR A 310 11.61 9.44 -0.23
CA TYR A 310 12.91 10.13 -0.24
C TYR A 310 13.57 10.21 1.14
N ASN A 311 12.82 9.91 2.22
CA ASN A 311 13.32 9.82 3.59
C ASN A 311 13.56 8.37 4.07
N ARG A 312 13.50 7.37 3.18
CA ARG A 312 13.84 5.98 3.48
C ARG A 312 15.20 5.88 4.16
N LYS A 313 15.27 5.10 5.24
CA LYS A 313 16.50 4.98 6.03
C LYS A 313 17.44 3.92 5.48
N HIS A 314 16.99 3.02 4.61
CA HIS A 314 17.80 1.94 4.05
C HIS A 314 18.50 1.16 5.16
N ASP A 315 17.75 0.84 6.21
CA ASP A 315 18.23 0.04 7.35
C ASP A 315 17.80 -1.44 7.24
N THR A 316 17.36 -1.84 6.05
CA THR A 316 17.19 -3.23 5.62
C THR A 316 17.78 -3.42 4.22
N PRO A 317 18.54 -4.52 3.96
CA PRO A 317 18.83 -5.64 4.85
C PRO A 317 19.81 -5.27 5.99
N LEU A 318 19.90 -6.12 7.03
CA LEU A 318 20.67 -5.88 8.26
C LEU A 318 22.20 -5.90 8.06
N TYR A 319 22.72 -4.99 7.23
CA TYR A 319 24.13 -4.89 6.90
C TYR A 319 24.63 -3.42 6.89
N PRO A 320 25.81 -3.14 7.46
CA PRO A 320 26.67 -4.05 8.23
C PRO A 320 26.08 -4.36 9.61
N LYS A 321 26.37 -5.55 10.16
CA LYS A 321 25.86 -5.97 11.49
C LYS A 321 26.19 -4.97 12.61
N SER A 322 27.28 -4.21 12.48
CA SER A 322 27.69 -3.16 13.42
C SER A 322 26.67 -2.02 13.56
N SER A 323 25.80 -1.83 12.56
CA SER A 323 24.72 -0.82 12.56
C SER A 323 23.51 -1.23 13.41
N TYR A 324 23.52 -2.42 14.02
CA TYR A 324 22.39 -2.97 14.75
C TYR A 324 22.77 -3.41 16.16
N ILE A 325 21.76 -3.49 17.03
CA ILE A 325 21.84 -4.07 18.38
C ILE A 325 20.95 -5.30 18.39
N ILE A 326 21.48 -6.42 18.87
CA ILE A 326 20.75 -7.69 18.97
C ILE A 326 20.36 -7.92 20.43
N TYR A 327 19.07 -8.15 20.67
CA TYR A 327 18.52 -8.52 21.95
C TYR A 327 18.01 -9.96 21.86
N ARG A 328 18.30 -10.76 22.89
CA ARG A 328 17.86 -12.15 22.99
C ARG A 328 17.06 -12.32 24.26
N THR A 329 15.97 -13.06 24.18
CA THR A 329 15.16 -13.45 25.33
C THR A 329 14.64 -14.87 25.14
N THR A 330 14.39 -15.57 26.24
CA THR A 330 13.88 -16.93 26.27
C THR A 330 12.56 -16.93 27.03
N LEU A 331 11.53 -17.60 26.50
CA LEU A 331 10.27 -17.75 27.19
C LEU A 331 10.41 -18.81 28.30
N GLU A 332 9.80 -18.59 29.45
CA GLU A 332 9.97 -19.44 30.64
C GLU A 332 9.52 -20.90 30.43
N ASN A 333 8.69 -21.16 29.40
CA ASN A 333 8.06 -22.46 29.13
C ASN A 333 8.30 -23.03 27.72
N GLU A 334 9.15 -22.42 26.89
CA GLU A 334 9.43 -22.91 25.52
C GLU A 334 10.94 -22.97 25.20
N GLU A 335 11.34 -23.92 24.36
CA GLU A 335 12.73 -24.07 23.87
C GLU A 335 13.13 -22.99 22.84
N HIS A 336 12.27 -22.02 22.54
CA HIS A 336 12.50 -21.01 21.50
C HIS A 336 13.20 -19.76 22.05
N GLU A 337 14.42 -19.50 21.57
CA GLU A 337 15.09 -18.22 21.72
C GLU A 337 14.45 -17.19 20.77
N LEU A 338 13.97 -16.07 21.33
CA LEU A 338 13.47 -14.94 20.56
C LEU A 338 14.60 -13.93 20.34
N VAL A 339 14.86 -13.61 19.07
CA VAL A 339 15.90 -12.66 18.66
C VAL A 339 15.27 -11.39 18.11
N PHE A 340 15.55 -10.27 18.75
CA PHE A 340 15.15 -8.94 18.31
C PHE A 340 16.35 -8.15 17.81
N VAL A 341 16.13 -7.34 16.79
CA VAL A 341 17.15 -6.49 16.17
C VAL A 341 16.66 -5.05 16.18
N LYS A 342 17.48 -4.14 16.69
CA LYS A 342 17.24 -2.69 16.67
C LYS A 342 18.24 -1.99 15.75
N SER A 343 17.76 -1.15 14.85
CA SER A 343 18.61 -0.26 14.05
C SER A 343 19.15 0.88 14.90
N LYS A 344 20.48 1.11 14.88
CA LYS A 344 21.09 2.28 15.52
C LYS A 344 20.84 3.58 14.75
N LYS A 345 20.42 3.47 13.47
CA LYS A 345 20.19 4.62 12.58
C LYS A 345 18.79 5.20 12.73
N SER A 346 17.79 4.35 12.95
CA SER A 346 16.38 4.74 12.90
C SER A 346 15.59 4.38 14.16
N ASP A 347 16.22 3.69 15.11
CA ASP A 347 15.57 3.09 16.28
C ASP A 347 14.43 2.10 15.96
N ARG A 348 14.22 1.73 14.69
CA ARG A 348 13.26 0.72 14.26
C ARG A 348 13.66 -0.67 14.74
N TRP A 349 12.65 -1.50 14.99
CA TRP A 349 12.82 -2.87 15.49
C TRP A 349 12.33 -3.92 14.48
N TRP A 350 12.98 -5.08 14.55
CA TRP A 350 12.57 -6.32 13.90
C TRP A 350 12.71 -7.48 14.87
N MET A 351 11.92 -8.52 14.67
CA MET A 351 12.11 -9.83 15.28
C MET A 351 12.51 -10.85 14.21
N GLN A 352 13.36 -11.81 14.57
CA GLN A 352 13.69 -12.94 13.70
C GLN A 352 12.74 -14.09 14.00
N VAL A 353 12.09 -14.58 12.95
CA VAL A 353 11.21 -15.75 13.00
C VAL A 353 11.86 -16.87 12.17
N PRO A 354 12.24 -18.01 12.79
CA PRO A 354 12.88 -19.09 12.06
C PRO A 354 11.89 -19.78 11.10
N TYR A 355 12.40 -20.33 9.99
CA TYR A 355 11.62 -21.24 9.15
C TYR A 355 11.46 -22.60 9.83
N PHE A 356 10.44 -23.38 9.47
CA PHE A 356 10.26 -24.71 10.06
C PHE A 356 11.43 -25.66 9.78
N GLY A 357 11.75 -26.53 10.75
CA GLY A 357 12.87 -27.48 10.67
C GLY A 357 14.26 -26.89 11.00
N SER A 358 14.31 -25.58 11.23
CA SER A 358 15.48 -24.80 11.62
C SER A 358 15.73 -24.98 13.14
N LYS A 359 16.90 -25.52 13.55
CA LYS A 359 17.30 -25.76 14.96
C LYS A 359 18.42 -24.83 15.50
N SER A 360 18.90 -23.85 14.72
CA SER A 360 20.06 -23.01 15.04
C SER A 360 19.86 -21.54 14.67
N VAL A 361 20.38 -20.66 15.52
CA VAL A 361 20.35 -19.18 15.42
C VAL A 361 21.08 -18.63 14.17
N ASN A 362 21.82 -19.47 13.42
CA ASN A 362 22.50 -19.12 12.16
C ASN A 362 21.73 -19.54 10.89
N GLU A 363 20.54 -20.11 11.03
CA GLU A 363 19.76 -20.60 9.90
C GLU A 363 18.86 -19.52 9.28
N ARG A 364 18.15 -19.88 8.21
CA ARG A 364 17.27 -18.97 7.47
C ARG A 364 16.15 -18.48 8.40
N TYR A 365 15.98 -17.17 8.49
CA TYR A 365 14.90 -16.53 9.25
C TYR A 365 14.18 -15.50 8.39
N TYR A 366 12.94 -15.21 8.77
CA TYR A 366 12.16 -14.10 8.28
C TYR A 366 12.28 -12.92 9.25
N LEU A 367 12.53 -11.72 8.74
CA LEU A 367 12.57 -10.50 9.55
C LEU A 367 11.21 -9.84 9.56
N VAL A 368 10.59 -9.80 10.73
CA VAL A 368 9.29 -9.16 10.91
C VAL A 368 9.51 -7.80 11.57
N PRO A 369 9.16 -6.69 10.90
CA PRO A 369 9.02 -5.39 11.55
C PRO A 369 8.20 -5.49 12.83
N CYS A 370 8.74 -5.01 13.95
CA CYS A 370 8.05 -5.03 15.23
C CYS A 370 8.31 -3.73 16.00
N ARG A 371 7.76 -3.64 17.20
CA ARG A 371 8.00 -2.52 18.11
C ARG A 371 8.80 -2.94 19.34
N TYR A 372 9.20 -1.95 20.12
CA TYR A 372 9.84 -2.18 21.41
C TYR A 372 8.90 -2.86 22.40
N GLU A 373 7.59 -2.57 22.33
CA GLU A 373 6.56 -3.18 23.18
C GLU A 373 6.48 -4.70 22.98
N ASP A 374 6.69 -5.20 21.75
CA ASP A 374 6.76 -6.65 21.49
C ASP A 374 7.96 -7.30 22.19
N TYR A 375 9.10 -6.59 22.24
CA TYR A 375 10.25 -7.04 22.99
C TYR A 375 9.98 -7.02 24.50
N GLN A 376 9.31 -5.99 25.03
CA GLN A 376 8.95 -5.93 26.45
C GLN A 376 8.01 -7.07 26.85
N LEU A 377 7.04 -7.40 25.99
CA LEU A 377 6.13 -8.53 26.18
C LEU A 377 6.89 -9.88 26.22
N ALA A 378 7.84 -10.05 25.30
CA ALA A 378 8.70 -11.24 25.27
C ALA A 378 9.60 -11.35 26.51
N VAL A 379 10.08 -10.23 27.05
CA VAL A 379 10.87 -10.20 28.29
C VAL A 379 10.01 -10.52 29.52
N SER A 380 8.71 -10.20 29.51
CA SER A 380 7.79 -10.62 30.59
C SER A 380 7.35 -12.07 30.49
N GLY A 381 7.89 -12.85 29.56
CA GLY A 381 7.60 -14.27 29.38
C GLY A 381 6.38 -14.56 28.49
N GLU A 382 5.82 -13.55 27.82
CA GLU A 382 4.68 -13.70 26.92
C GLU A 382 5.11 -13.66 25.45
N MET A 383 4.60 -14.58 24.62
CA MET A 383 4.95 -14.62 23.20
C MET A 383 4.20 -13.53 22.41
N PRO A 384 4.88 -12.68 21.63
CA PRO A 384 4.20 -11.72 20.77
C PRO A 384 3.35 -12.41 19.69
N ASP A 385 2.08 -12.01 19.58
CA ASP A 385 1.12 -12.56 18.59
C ASP A 385 1.66 -12.47 17.16
N LEU A 386 2.34 -11.37 16.84
CA LEU A 386 2.97 -11.15 15.53
C LEU A 386 4.06 -12.19 15.21
N TRP A 387 4.85 -12.59 16.22
CA TRP A 387 5.86 -13.66 16.07
C TRP A 387 5.15 -14.99 15.81
N TRP A 388 4.19 -15.35 16.66
CA TRP A 388 3.46 -16.61 16.59
C TRP A 388 2.76 -16.81 15.25
N LYS A 389 1.96 -15.82 14.82
CA LYS A 389 1.28 -15.84 13.52
C LYS A 389 2.26 -15.97 12.35
N THR A 390 3.41 -15.31 12.43
CA THR A 390 4.42 -15.43 11.37
C THR A 390 5.04 -16.81 11.35
N HIS A 391 5.36 -17.39 12.51
CA HIS A 391 5.92 -18.73 12.62
C HIS A 391 4.97 -19.79 12.05
N GLN A 392 3.66 -19.68 12.31
CA GLN A 392 2.65 -20.59 11.74
C GLN A 392 2.59 -20.54 10.20
N LYS A 393 2.85 -19.37 9.58
CA LYS A 393 2.89 -19.22 8.11
C LYS A 393 4.19 -19.72 7.48
N LEU A 394 5.25 -19.87 8.26
CA LEU A 394 6.56 -20.36 7.81
C LEU A 394 6.70 -21.89 7.94
N GLN A 395 5.61 -22.59 8.29
CA GLN A 395 5.54 -24.05 8.39
C GLN A 395 5.42 -24.75 7.04
#